data_AF-A0A7K4VMU6-F1
#
_entry.id   AF-A0A7K4VMU6-F1
#
_cell.length_a   1.000
_cell.length_b   1.000
_cell.length_c   1.000
_cell.angle_alpha   90.00
_cell.angle_beta   90.00
_cell.angle_gamma   90.00
#
_symmetry.space_group_name_H-M   'P 1'
#
loop_
_entity.id
_entity.type
_entity.pdbx_description
1 polymer ?
#
loop_
_entity_poly.entity_id
_entity_poly.type
_entity_poly.pdbx_seq_one_letter_code
_entity_poly.pdbx_strand_id
1 'polypeptide(L)'
;LRKEELSAISGPNEFAEFYNRLKQIKEFHRKHPNEICVPMSVEFEELLKARDNPSEEAQNLVEFTDEEGYGRYLDLHDCYLKYINLKSSEKLDYITYLSTFDQLFDIPKERKNAEYKRYLEMLLEYLQDYTDRVKPLLDQNELFGKIQTEFEKKWENGTFPGWPKETSSALTHAGAHLDLSAFSSWEELASLGLDRLKSALLALGLKCGGHLTHENVQRKQARTGEEREEEEEEQISESESEDEENEIIYNPKNLPLGWDGKPIPYWLYKLHGLNINYNCEICGNYTYRGPKAFQRHFAEWRHAHGMRCLGIPNTAHFANVTQIEDAVSLWAKLKQQKASERWQPDTEEEYEDSSGNVVNKKTYEDLKRQGLL
;
A
#
# COMPACT_ATOMS: atom_id res chain seq x y z
N LEU A 1 -49.72 25.04 -17.97
CA LEU A 1 -49.27 24.46 -16.69
C LEU A 1 -48.24 25.33 -15.98
N ARG A 2 -46.92 25.19 -16.17
CA ARG A 2 -45.90 25.97 -15.39
C ARG A 2 -46.01 27.51 -15.55
N LYS A 3 -46.37 28.00 -16.74
CA LYS A 3 -46.57 29.44 -16.99
C LYS A 3 -47.85 30.00 -16.35
N GLU A 4 -48.91 29.20 -16.29
CA GLU A 4 -50.18 29.58 -15.64
C GLU A 4 -50.04 29.57 -14.12
N GLU A 5 -49.29 28.61 -13.58
CA GLU A 5 -48.93 28.53 -12.17
C GLU A 5 -48.08 29.73 -11.71
N LEU A 6 -47.09 30.13 -12.52
CA LEU A 6 -46.31 31.36 -12.29
C LEU A 6 -47.19 32.62 -12.36
N SER A 7 -48.18 32.65 -13.25
CA SER A 7 -49.11 33.78 -13.39
C SER A 7 -50.11 33.89 -12.24
N ALA A 8 -50.46 32.78 -11.59
CA ALA A 8 -51.29 32.77 -10.39
C ALA A 8 -50.51 33.29 -9.18
N ILE A 9 -49.22 32.90 -9.07
CA ILE A 9 -48.32 33.29 -7.99
C ILE A 9 -47.84 34.75 -8.12
N SER A 10 -47.85 35.34 -9.31
CA SER A 10 -47.31 36.69 -9.58
C SER A 10 -48.40 37.73 -9.93
N GLY A 11 -49.63 37.50 -9.47
CA GLY A 11 -50.78 38.37 -9.73
C GLY A 11 -51.23 39.18 -8.50
N PRO A 12 -52.14 40.17 -8.66
CA PRO A 12 -52.59 41.05 -7.57
C PRO A 12 -53.33 40.34 -6.40
N ASN A 13 -53.62 39.04 -6.55
CA ASN A 13 -54.25 38.19 -5.53
C ASN A 13 -53.28 37.16 -4.90
N GLU A 14 -51.97 37.41 -4.99
CA GLU A 14 -50.88 36.62 -4.39
C GLU A 14 -51.18 36.10 -2.98
N PHE A 15 -51.62 36.98 -2.08
CA PHE A 15 -51.92 36.61 -0.71
C PHE A 15 -53.11 35.66 -0.61
N ALA A 16 -54.17 35.87 -1.39
CA ALA A 16 -55.35 35.01 -1.38
C ALA A 16 -55.02 33.60 -1.89
N GLU A 17 -54.19 33.49 -2.93
CA GLU A 17 -53.73 32.20 -3.42
C GLU A 17 -52.83 31.49 -2.40
N PHE A 18 -51.91 32.22 -1.77
CA PHE A 18 -51.06 31.70 -0.71
C PHE A 18 -51.89 31.15 0.47
N TYR A 19 -52.89 31.89 0.94
CA TYR A 19 -53.76 31.43 2.03
C TYR A 19 -54.62 30.23 1.64
N ASN A 20 -55.05 30.13 0.38
CA ASN A 20 -55.78 28.96 -0.13
C ASN A 20 -54.88 27.71 -0.18
N ARG A 21 -53.64 27.84 -0.66
CA ARG A 21 -52.65 26.73 -0.65
C ARG A 21 -52.27 26.34 0.78
N LEU A 22 -52.05 27.31 1.66
CA LEU A 22 -51.78 27.06 3.08
C LEU A 22 -52.95 26.35 3.77
N LYS A 23 -54.19 26.71 3.42
CA LYS A 23 -55.39 26.04 3.93
C LYS A 23 -55.45 24.59 3.46
N GLN A 24 -55.18 24.31 2.19
CA GLN A 24 -55.09 22.94 1.67
C GLN A 24 -54.01 22.12 2.40
N ILE A 25 -52.82 22.68 2.61
CA ILE A 25 -51.73 22.00 3.33
C ILE A 25 -52.14 21.71 4.79
N LYS A 26 -52.78 22.66 5.47
CA LYS A 26 -53.29 22.47 6.84
C LYS A 26 -54.40 21.43 6.91
N GLU A 27 -55.29 21.39 5.92
CA GLU A 27 -56.34 20.37 5.82
C GLU A 27 -55.75 18.99 5.51
N PHE A 28 -54.72 18.91 4.67
CA PHE A 28 -54.00 17.68 4.37
C PHE A 28 -53.30 17.13 5.63
N HIS A 29 -52.57 17.97 6.37
CA HIS A 29 -51.92 17.60 7.62
C HIS A 29 -52.95 17.24 8.73
N ARG A 30 -54.15 17.82 8.69
CA ARG A 30 -55.24 17.44 9.60
C ARG A 30 -55.87 16.10 9.23
N LYS A 31 -55.93 15.75 7.94
CA LYS A 31 -56.45 14.46 7.44
C LYS A 31 -55.45 13.30 7.59
N HIS A 32 -54.16 13.60 7.55
CA HIS A 32 -53.08 12.62 7.71
C HIS A 32 -52.27 12.88 9.00
N PRO A 33 -52.89 12.81 10.19
CA PRO A 33 -52.21 13.09 11.47
C PRO A 33 -51.15 12.04 11.84
N ASN A 34 -51.15 10.89 11.17
CA ASN A 34 -50.23 9.77 11.40
C ASN A 34 -49.19 9.63 10.29
N GLU A 35 -49.17 10.54 9.31
CA GLU A 35 -48.07 10.62 8.33
C GLU A 35 -46.89 11.29 9.02
N ILE A 36 -46.16 10.47 9.78
CA ILE A 36 -44.91 10.88 10.41
C ILE A 36 -43.95 11.10 9.25
N CYS A 37 -43.60 12.37 8.98
CA CYS A 37 -42.43 12.66 8.14
C CYS A 37 -41.27 11.96 8.84
N VAL A 38 -40.80 10.85 8.28
CA VAL A 38 -39.65 10.09 8.79
C VAL A 38 -38.51 11.10 8.80
N PRO A 39 -38.12 11.62 9.97
CA PRO A 39 -37.05 12.59 10.01
C PRO A 39 -35.80 11.86 9.53
N MET A 40 -34.92 12.56 8.82
CA MET A 40 -33.67 11.98 8.33
C MET A 40 -32.88 11.24 9.43
N SER A 41 -33.06 11.64 10.71
CA SER A 41 -32.51 10.94 11.87
C SER A 41 -32.95 9.48 12.01
N VAL A 42 -34.18 9.12 11.61
CA VAL A 42 -34.67 7.73 11.67
C VAL A 42 -33.98 6.88 10.61
N GLU A 43 -33.76 7.41 9.40
CA GLU A 43 -32.94 6.71 8.37
C GLU A 43 -31.49 6.54 8.83
N PHE A 44 -30.91 7.56 9.49
CA PHE A 44 -29.58 7.45 10.09
C PHE A 44 -29.54 6.42 11.23
N GLU A 45 -30.57 6.36 12.08
CA GLU A 45 -30.67 5.36 13.15
C GLU A 45 -30.84 3.94 12.62
N GLU A 46 -31.58 3.75 11.52
CA GLU A 46 -31.71 2.47 10.84
C GLU A 46 -30.39 2.02 10.20
N LEU A 47 -29.65 2.93 9.56
CA LEU A 47 -28.29 2.69 9.06
C LEU A 47 -27.32 2.30 10.18
N LEU A 48 -27.38 2.98 11.33
CA LEU A 48 -26.56 2.64 12.50
C LEU A 48 -26.94 1.27 13.08
N LYS A 49 -28.24 0.95 13.16
CA LYS A 49 -28.71 -0.36 13.60
C LYS A 49 -28.29 -1.49 12.66
N ALA A 50 -28.32 -1.25 11.35
CA ALA A 50 -27.84 -2.22 10.36
C ALA A 50 -26.32 -2.46 10.44
N ARG A 51 -25.55 -1.44 10.84
CA ARG A 51 -24.10 -1.57 11.10
C ARG A 51 -23.81 -2.34 12.41
N ASP A 52 -24.58 -2.07 13.46
CA ASP A 52 -24.30 -2.58 14.81
C ASP A 52 -24.91 -3.99 15.04
N ASN A 53 -25.98 -4.33 14.33
CA ASN A 53 -26.55 -5.69 14.20
C ASN A 53 -26.61 -6.06 12.72
N PRO A 54 -25.47 -6.39 12.09
CA PRO A 54 -25.50 -6.93 10.75
C PRO A 54 -26.28 -8.25 10.80
N SER A 55 -27.42 -8.33 10.09
CA SER A 55 -27.90 -9.65 9.69
C SER A 55 -26.80 -10.29 8.84
N GLU A 56 -26.70 -11.63 8.83
CA GLU A 56 -25.74 -12.35 7.96
C GLU A 56 -25.82 -11.86 6.49
N GLU A 57 -27.00 -11.39 6.05
CA GLU A 57 -27.26 -10.85 4.71
C GLU A 57 -26.64 -9.47 4.45
N ALA A 58 -26.42 -8.65 5.48
CA ALA A 58 -25.81 -7.31 5.35
C ALA A 58 -24.29 -7.31 5.60
N GLN A 59 -23.78 -8.36 6.26
CA GLN A 59 -22.38 -8.44 6.68
C GLN A 59 -21.41 -8.64 5.50
N ASN A 60 -21.89 -9.21 4.39
CA ASN A 60 -21.10 -9.43 3.18
C ASN A 60 -21.82 -8.86 1.94
N LEU A 61 -21.93 -7.53 1.83
CA LEU A 61 -22.32 -6.89 0.55
C LEU A 61 -21.31 -7.18 -0.57
N VAL A 62 -20.09 -7.56 -0.17
CA VAL A 62 -18.98 -7.91 -1.06
C VAL A 62 -18.30 -9.13 -0.46
N GLU A 63 -18.30 -10.25 -1.20
CA GLU A 63 -17.66 -11.49 -0.79
C GLU A 63 -16.19 -11.50 -1.20
N PHE A 64 -15.32 -11.84 -0.26
CA PHE A 64 -13.90 -12.11 -0.53
C PHE A 64 -13.60 -13.54 -0.10
N THR A 65 -12.68 -14.21 -0.79
CA THR A 65 -12.10 -15.45 -0.26
C THR A 65 -11.16 -15.14 0.90
N ASP A 66 -10.94 -16.13 1.77
CA ASP A 66 -10.06 -16.00 2.93
C ASP A 66 -8.64 -15.58 2.53
N GLU A 67 -8.15 -16.10 1.40
CA GLU A 67 -6.82 -15.79 0.83
C GLU A 67 -6.71 -14.34 0.34
N GLU A 68 -7.82 -13.72 -0.08
CA GLU A 68 -7.85 -12.32 -0.51
C GLU A 68 -7.81 -11.34 0.68
N GLY A 69 -8.18 -11.81 1.87
CA GLY A 69 -8.09 -11.05 3.11
C GLY A 69 -8.84 -9.71 3.06
N TYR A 70 -10.10 -9.71 2.60
CA TYR A 70 -10.95 -8.51 2.46
C TYR A 70 -10.32 -7.40 1.61
N GLY A 71 -9.73 -7.77 0.46
CA GLY A 71 -9.13 -6.82 -0.46
C GLY A 71 -7.68 -6.47 -0.17
N ARG A 72 -7.03 -7.23 0.72
CA ARG A 72 -5.62 -7.04 1.09
C ARG A 72 -4.66 -7.70 0.10
N TYR A 73 -5.07 -8.85 -0.42
CA TYR A 73 -4.27 -9.70 -1.31
C TYR A 73 -5.10 -10.14 -2.51
N LEU A 74 -4.43 -10.39 -3.63
CA LEU A 74 -5.03 -11.03 -4.79
C LEU A 74 -4.61 -12.49 -4.79
N ASP A 75 -5.57 -13.40 -4.76
CA ASP A 75 -5.30 -14.81 -5.01
C ASP A 75 -5.08 -15.03 -6.52
N LEU A 76 -3.82 -15.18 -6.92
CA LEU A 76 -3.43 -15.50 -8.30
C LEU A 76 -3.03 -16.97 -8.45
N HIS A 77 -3.24 -17.80 -7.43
CA HIS A 77 -2.85 -19.21 -7.46
C HIS A 77 -3.64 -19.98 -8.51
N ASP A 78 -4.95 -19.75 -8.58
CA ASP A 78 -5.80 -20.37 -9.61
C ASP A 78 -5.42 -19.92 -11.03
N CYS A 79 -5.06 -18.65 -11.20
CA CYS A 79 -4.56 -18.13 -12.47
C CYS A 79 -3.24 -18.80 -12.88
N TYR A 80 -2.32 -18.99 -11.93
CA TYR A 80 -1.07 -19.71 -12.13
C TYR A 80 -1.29 -21.17 -12.56
N LEU A 81 -2.18 -21.91 -11.88
CA LEU A 81 -2.49 -23.29 -12.26
C LEU A 81 -3.02 -23.39 -13.69
N LYS A 82 -3.85 -22.43 -14.11
CA LYS A 82 -4.31 -22.36 -15.50
C LYS A 82 -3.20 -21.98 -16.47
N TYR A 83 -2.29 -21.11 -16.06
CA TYR A 83 -1.13 -20.72 -16.85
C TYR A 83 -0.17 -21.90 -17.11
N ILE A 84 0.16 -22.71 -16.09
CA ILE A 84 1.02 -23.91 -16.26
C ILE A 84 0.39 -24.92 -17.22
N ASN A 85 -0.94 -25.01 -17.22
CA ASN A 85 -1.67 -25.93 -18.07
C ASN A 85 -1.74 -25.49 -19.54
N LEU A 86 -1.25 -24.30 -19.88
CA LEU A 86 -1.18 -23.83 -21.26
C LEU A 86 -0.19 -24.65 -22.08
N LYS A 87 -0.58 -25.03 -23.30
CA LYS A 87 0.29 -25.79 -24.17
C LYS A 87 1.43 -24.91 -24.67
N SER A 88 2.68 -25.31 -24.36
CA SER A 88 3.94 -24.62 -24.69
C SER A 88 4.47 -23.59 -23.68
N SER A 89 3.95 -23.54 -22.45
CA SER A 89 4.62 -22.81 -21.36
C SER A 89 5.73 -23.66 -20.74
N GLU A 90 6.90 -23.06 -20.55
CA GLU A 90 7.93 -23.60 -19.67
C GLU A 90 7.34 -23.79 -18.25
N LYS A 91 7.85 -24.76 -17.50
CA LYS A 91 7.45 -24.94 -16.09
C LYS A 91 7.96 -23.75 -15.29
N LEU A 92 7.15 -22.71 -15.19
CA LEU A 92 7.45 -21.53 -14.39
C LEU A 92 7.04 -21.79 -12.94
N ASP A 93 7.88 -21.35 -12.02
CA ASP A 93 7.54 -21.29 -10.60
C ASP A 93 6.54 -20.16 -10.35
N TYR A 94 5.80 -20.25 -9.24
CA TYR A 94 4.79 -19.26 -8.88
C TYR A 94 5.37 -17.85 -8.76
N ILE A 95 6.58 -17.73 -8.20
CA ILE A 95 7.27 -16.43 -8.04
C ILE A 95 7.61 -15.86 -9.43
N THR A 96 8.15 -16.69 -10.32
CA THR A 96 8.46 -16.27 -11.69
C THR A 96 7.21 -15.85 -12.45
N TYR A 97 6.09 -16.54 -12.23
CA TYR A 97 4.79 -16.14 -12.76
C TYR A 97 4.37 -14.76 -12.22
N LEU A 98 4.50 -14.51 -10.92
CA LEU A 98 4.18 -13.19 -10.34
C LEU A 98 5.09 -12.06 -10.82
N SER A 99 6.34 -12.35 -11.20
CA SER A 99 7.24 -11.36 -11.78
C SER A 99 6.97 -11.06 -13.26
N THR A 100 6.16 -11.88 -13.94
CA THR A 100 5.97 -11.82 -15.40
C THR A 100 4.51 -11.68 -15.83
N PHE A 101 3.52 -11.84 -14.94
CA PHE A 101 2.11 -11.83 -15.31
C PHE A 101 1.63 -10.47 -15.86
N ASP A 102 2.31 -9.38 -15.52
CA ASP A 102 2.05 -8.01 -15.99
C ASP A 102 2.81 -7.67 -17.28
N GLN A 103 3.83 -8.44 -17.64
CA GLN A 103 4.67 -8.26 -18.84
C GLN A 103 4.01 -8.82 -20.11
N LEU A 104 2.82 -8.32 -20.46
CA LEU A 104 2.03 -8.83 -21.60
C LEU A 104 2.59 -8.43 -22.98
N PHE A 105 3.45 -7.41 -23.02
CA PHE A 105 4.02 -6.84 -24.25
C PHE A 105 5.14 -7.72 -24.81
N ASP A 106 5.92 -8.33 -23.93
CA ASP A 106 7.12 -9.11 -24.26
C ASP A 106 6.78 -10.55 -24.67
N ILE A 107 5.55 -10.99 -24.40
CA ILE A 107 5.08 -12.33 -24.78
C ILE A 107 4.98 -12.42 -26.32
N PRO A 108 5.73 -13.35 -26.95
CA PRO A 108 5.73 -13.57 -28.39
C PRO A 108 4.33 -13.85 -28.92
N LYS A 109 4.04 -13.40 -30.14
CA LYS A 109 2.74 -13.58 -30.81
C LYS A 109 2.38 -15.06 -30.97
N GLU A 110 3.38 -15.91 -31.11
CA GLU A 110 3.29 -17.36 -31.25
C GLU A 110 2.80 -18.05 -29.96
N ARG A 111 3.01 -17.42 -28.80
CA ARG A 111 2.47 -17.87 -27.51
C ARG A 111 1.04 -17.36 -27.26
N LYS A 112 0.58 -16.33 -28.00
CA LYS A 112 -0.78 -15.74 -27.92
C LYS A 112 -1.82 -16.60 -28.65
N ASN A 113 -1.88 -17.88 -28.30
CA ASN A 113 -2.81 -18.86 -28.86
C ASN A 113 -4.22 -18.72 -28.27
N ALA A 114 -5.20 -19.46 -28.82
CA ALA A 114 -6.58 -19.44 -28.34
C ALA A 114 -6.71 -19.84 -26.84
N GLU A 115 -5.85 -20.74 -26.36
CA GLU A 115 -5.79 -21.10 -24.94
C GLU A 115 -5.28 -19.95 -24.07
N TYR A 116 -4.26 -19.22 -24.54
CA TYR A 116 -3.73 -18.04 -23.87
C TYR A 116 -4.76 -16.91 -23.80
N LYS A 117 -5.57 -16.74 -24.86
CA LYS A 117 -6.69 -15.80 -24.86
C LYS A 117 -7.71 -16.12 -23.78
N ARG A 118 -8.09 -17.39 -23.61
CA ARG A 118 -9.03 -17.82 -22.55
C ARG A 118 -8.45 -17.58 -21.15
N TYR A 119 -7.16 -17.85 -20.98
CA TYR A 119 -6.46 -17.54 -19.73
C TYR A 119 -6.49 -16.03 -19.44
N LEU A 120 -6.20 -15.18 -20.43
CA LEU A 120 -6.25 -13.72 -20.29
C LEU A 120 -7.66 -13.21 -20.00
N GLU A 121 -8.69 -13.76 -20.65
CA GLU A 121 -10.08 -13.41 -20.38
C GLU A 121 -10.45 -13.72 -18.92
N MET A 122 -10.09 -14.91 -18.42
CA MET A 122 -10.31 -15.30 -17.03
C MET A 122 -9.53 -14.42 -16.04
N LEU A 123 -8.26 -14.12 -16.31
CA LEU A 123 -7.44 -13.25 -15.46
C LEU A 123 -8.03 -11.83 -15.42
N LEU A 124 -8.45 -11.30 -16.57
CA LEU A 124 -9.04 -9.97 -16.66
C LEU A 124 -10.38 -9.91 -15.92
N GLU A 125 -11.25 -10.91 -16.10
CA GLU A 125 -12.53 -11.01 -15.39
C GLU A 125 -12.33 -11.01 -13.88
N TYR A 126 -11.38 -11.83 -13.39
CA TYR A 126 -11.02 -11.85 -11.98
C TYR A 126 -10.50 -10.49 -11.47
N LEU A 127 -9.57 -9.86 -12.19
CA LEU A 127 -9.01 -8.56 -11.78
C LEU A 127 -10.05 -7.44 -11.81
N GLN A 128 -10.97 -7.47 -12.77
CA GLN A 128 -12.05 -6.49 -12.89
C GLN A 128 -13.03 -6.64 -11.72
N ASP A 129 -13.52 -7.87 -11.50
CA ASP A 129 -14.43 -8.17 -10.39
C ASP A 129 -13.77 -7.86 -9.04
N TYR A 130 -12.52 -8.25 -8.85
CA TYR A 130 -11.75 -7.89 -7.66
C TYR A 130 -11.68 -6.37 -7.47
N THR A 131 -11.46 -5.59 -8.54
CA THR A 131 -11.42 -4.13 -8.49
C THR A 131 -12.77 -3.53 -8.08
N ASP A 132 -13.89 -4.07 -8.58
CA ASP A 132 -15.25 -3.72 -8.15
C ASP A 132 -15.43 -3.94 -6.65
N ARG A 133 -15.02 -5.13 -6.19
CA ARG A 133 -15.14 -5.55 -4.79
C ARG A 133 -14.30 -4.67 -3.85
N VAL A 134 -13.05 -4.36 -4.20
CA VAL A 134 -12.18 -3.54 -3.33
C VAL A 134 -12.47 -2.05 -3.38
N LYS A 135 -13.09 -1.56 -4.45
CA LYS A 135 -13.38 -0.13 -4.66
C LYS A 135 -14.83 0.08 -5.15
N PRO A 136 -15.84 -0.27 -4.34
CA PRO A 136 -17.25 -0.18 -4.75
C PRO A 136 -17.74 1.26 -4.98
N LEU A 137 -16.99 2.27 -4.52
CA LEU A 137 -17.29 3.69 -4.74
C LEU A 137 -16.66 4.26 -6.01
N LEU A 138 -15.86 3.47 -6.73
CA LEU A 138 -15.25 3.90 -7.98
C LEU A 138 -16.23 3.67 -9.13
N ASP A 139 -16.51 4.71 -9.93
CA ASP A 139 -17.29 4.54 -11.16
C ASP A 139 -16.46 3.79 -12.21
N GLN A 140 -16.73 2.49 -12.34
CA GLN A 140 -16.06 1.65 -13.32
C GLN A 140 -16.37 2.03 -14.76
N ASN A 141 -17.55 2.57 -15.05
CA ASN A 141 -17.90 2.96 -16.42
C ASN A 141 -17.02 4.12 -16.86
N GLU A 142 -16.76 5.08 -15.96
CA GLU A 142 -15.84 6.18 -16.23
C GLU A 142 -14.40 5.66 -16.44
N LEU A 143 -13.94 4.75 -15.58
CA LEU A 143 -12.60 4.17 -15.71
C LEU A 143 -12.43 3.39 -17.02
N PHE A 144 -13.36 2.50 -17.32
CA PHE A 144 -13.34 1.70 -18.55
C PHE A 144 -13.43 2.60 -19.79
N GLY A 145 -14.28 3.62 -19.77
CA GLY A 145 -14.38 4.60 -20.85
C GLY A 145 -13.07 5.36 -21.10
N LYS A 146 -12.35 5.74 -20.03
CA LYS A 146 -11.02 6.36 -20.13
C LYS A 146 -10.00 5.40 -20.73
N ILE A 147 -9.94 4.16 -20.24
CA ILE A 147 -9.00 3.14 -20.73
C ILE A 147 -9.26 2.84 -22.21
N GLN A 148 -10.52 2.65 -22.60
CA GLN A 148 -10.92 2.38 -23.98
C GLN A 148 -10.53 3.54 -24.91
N THR A 149 -10.81 4.78 -24.50
CA THR A 149 -10.45 5.97 -25.30
C THR A 149 -8.93 6.12 -25.46
N GLU A 150 -8.15 5.84 -24.41
CA GLU A 150 -6.68 5.84 -24.50
C GLU A 150 -6.16 4.72 -25.38
N PHE A 151 -6.74 3.52 -25.26
CA PHE A 151 -6.39 2.37 -26.07
C PHE A 151 -6.64 2.64 -27.55
N GLU A 152 -7.84 3.11 -27.91
CA GLU A 152 -8.20 3.44 -29.30
C GLU A 152 -7.23 4.46 -29.90
N LYS A 153 -6.90 5.53 -29.17
CA LYS A 153 -5.91 6.52 -29.62
C LYS A 153 -4.53 5.92 -29.86
N LYS A 154 -4.04 5.09 -28.94
CA LYS A 154 -2.72 4.42 -29.06
C LYS A 154 -2.71 3.37 -30.17
N TRP A 155 -3.82 2.66 -30.34
CA TRP A 155 -4.01 1.62 -31.35
C TRP A 155 -4.11 2.21 -32.76
N GLU A 156 -4.91 3.26 -32.94
CA GLU A 156 -5.03 4.00 -34.21
C GLU A 156 -3.70 4.64 -34.61
N ASN A 157 -2.95 5.19 -33.67
CA ASN A 157 -1.62 5.76 -33.91
C ASN A 157 -0.53 4.70 -34.11
N GLY A 158 -0.82 3.41 -33.86
CA GLY A 158 0.16 2.32 -33.97
C GLY A 158 1.30 2.41 -32.96
N THR A 159 1.11 3.15 -31.86
CA THR A 159 2.09 3.30 -30.77
C THR A 159 1.85 2.30 -29.65
N PHE A 160 1.02 1.28 -29.87
CA PHE A 160 0.68 0.29 -28.85
C PHE A 160 1.83 -0.72 -28.67
N PRO A 161 2.42 -0.84 -27.46
CA PRO A 161 3.53 -1.75 -27.18
C PRO A 161 3.21 -3.22 -27.51
N GLY A 162 4.16 -3.95 -28.10
CA GLY A 162 4.00 -5.35 -28.50
C GLY A 162 3.14 -5.61 -29.74
N TRP A 163 2.51 -4.56 -30.30
CA TRP A 163 1.77 -4.60 -31.56
C TRP A 163 2.19 -3.44 -32.47
N PRO A 164 3.47 -3.38 -32.89
CA PRO A 164 3.84 -2.43 -33.92
C PRO A 164 2.94 -2.70 -35.12
N LYS A 165 2.30 -1.65 -35.66
CA LYS A 165 1.78 -1.76 -37.02
C LYS A 165 2.98 -2.22 -37.84
N GLU A 166 2.85 -3.37 -38.49
CA GLU A 166 3.75 -3.67 -39.60
C GLU A 166 3.70 -2.40 -40.45
N THR A 167 4.77 -1.62 -40.40
CA THR A 167 5.03 -0.62 -41.42
C THR A 167 5.09 -1.47 -42.66
N SER A 168 3.94 -1.63 -43.32
CA SER A 168 3.84 -2.08 -44.69
C SER A 168 4.91 -1.27 -45.38
N SER A 169 5.98 -1.97 -45.73
CA SER A 169 7.27 -1.42 -46.05
C SER A 169 7.14 -0.13 -46.86
N ALA A 170 7.25 1.03 -46.19
CA ALA A 170 7.49 2.27 -46.89
C ALA A 170 8.85 2.19 -47.64
N LEU A 171 9.69 1.22 -47.26
CA LEU A 171 10.95 0.86 -47.91
C LEU A 171 10.83 -0.13 -49.09
N THR A 172 9.67 -0.76 -49.36
CA THR A 172 9.51 -1.56 -50.60
C THR A 172 9.09 -0.69 -51.78
N HIS A 173 8.65 0.55 -51.54
CA HIS A 173 8.27 1.49 -52.58
C HIS A 173 9.32 2.58 -52.88
N ALA A 174 10.29 2.79 -51.98
CA ALA A 174 11.44 3.65 -52.23
C ALA A 174 12.69 2.78 -52.41
N GLY A 175 12.86 2.20 -53.60
CA GLY A 175 14.08 1.52 -54.01
C GLY A 175 15.26 2.50 -54.07
N ALA A 176 15.84 2.84 -52.92
CA ALA A 176 17.19 3.38 -52.87
C ALA A 176 18.15 2.22 -53.11
N HIS A 177 18.40 1.93 -54.39
CA HIS A 177 19.42 0.99 -54.82
C HIS A 177 20.77 1.48 -54.29
N LEU A 178 21.32 0.84 -53.26
CA LEU A 178 22.66 1.13 -52.76
C LEU A 178 23.64 0.62 -53.81
N ASP A 179 24.31 1.54 -54.53
CA ASP A 179 25.27 1.17 -55.56
C ASP A 179 26.59 0.70 -54.92
N LEU A 180 26.79 -0.61 -54.89
CA LEU A 180 27.98 -1.25 -54.34
C LEU A 180 29.25 -0.98 -55.17
N SER A 181 29.13 -0.47 -56.41
CA SER A 181 30.27 -0.13 -57.25
C SER A 181 31.04 1.10 -56.76
N ALA A 182 30.44 1.90 -55.88
CA ALA A 182 31.05 3.09 -55.29
C ALA A 182 32.04 2.79 -54.16
N PHE A 183 32.04 1.57 -53.61
CA PHE A 183 32.91 1.18 -52.49
C PHE A 183 34.08 0.36 -53.02
N SER A 184 35.30 0.85 -52.79
CA SER A 184 36.53 0.21 -53.29
C SER A 184 37.37 -0.46 -52.21
N SER A 185 36.94 -0.43 -50.94
CA SER A 185 37.55 -1.19 -49.83
C SER A 185 36.50 -1.90 -48.95
N TRP A 186 36.90 -3.00 -48.32
CA TRP A 186 36.06 -3.81 -47.43
C TRP A 186 35.81 -3.13 -46.07
N GLU A 187 36.68 -2.19 -45.67
CA GLU A 187 36.55 -1.41 -44.44
C GLU A 187 35.42 -0.37 -44.54
N GLU A 188 35.23 0.24 -45.71
CA GLU A 188 34.12 1.18 -45.96
C GLU A 188 32.76 0.45 -45.95
N LEU A 189 32.73 -0.80 -46.39
CA LEU A 189 31.54 -1.65 -46.36
C LEU A 189 31.12 -2.02 -44.93
N ALA A 190 32.08 -2.29 -44.04
CA ALA A 190 31.78 -2.58 -42.63
C ALA A 190 31.14 -1.39 -41.88
N SER A 191 31.44 -0.16 -42.30
CA SER A 191 30.90 1.07 -41.68
C SER A 191 29.41 1.33 -41.97
N LEU A 192 28.84 0.71 -43.01
CA LEU A 192 27.43 0.89 -43.42
C LEU A 192 26.43 0.16 -42.51
N GLY A 193 26.91 -0.73 -41.64
CA GLY A 193 26.09 -1.58 -40.79
C GLY A 193 25.56 -2.81 -41.52
N LEU A 194 25.52 -3.94 -40.81
CA LEU A 194 25.17 -5.26 -41.34
C LEU A 194 23.77 -5.31 -41.98
N ASP A 195 22.81 -4.55 -41.46
CA ASP A 195 21.43 -4.58 -41.97
C ASP A 195 21.27 -3.90 -43.34
N ARG A 196 21.97 -2.78 -43.57
CA ARG A 196 21.94 -2.08 -44.88
C ARG A 196 22.59 -2.92 -45.97
N LEU A 197 23.68 -3.60 -45.63
CA LEU A 197 24.43 -4.48 -46.53
C LEU A 197 23.60 -5.72 -46.90
N LYS A 198 22.89 -6.29 -45.91
CA LYS A 198 21.97 -7.41 -46.12
C LYS A 198 20.79 -7.03 -47.02
N SER A 199 20.19 -5.85 -46.83
CA SER A 199 19.11 -5.35 -47.69
C SER A 199 19.58 -5.09 -49.14
N ALA A 200 20.79 -4.53 -49.33
CA ALA A 200 21.35 -4.28 -50.66
C ALA A 200 21.69 -5.58 -51.42
N LEU A 201 22.27 -6.56 -50.74
CA LEU A 201 22.60 -7.87 -51.33
C LEU A 201 21.33 -8.69 -51.66
N LEU A 202 20.30 -8.61 -50.81
CA LEU A 202 18.99 -9.20 -51.10
C LEU A 202 18.30 -8.54 -52.30
N ALA A 203 18.41 -7.21 -52.44
CA ALA A 203 17.87 -6.47 -53.59
C ALA A 203 18.55 -6.86 -54.92
N LEU A 204 19.82 -7.27 -54.88
CA LEU A 204 20.57 -7.79 -56.03
C LEU A 204 20.35 -9.29 -56.28
N GLY A 205 19.47 -9.95 -55.53
CA GLY A 205 19.13 -11.37 -55.69
C GLY A 205 20.24 -12.33 -55.26
N LEU A 206 21.26 -11.85 -54.53
CA LEU A 206 22.35 -12.65 -54.00
C LEU A 206 21.91 -13.31 -52.69
N LYS A 207 22.13 -14.62 -52.54
CA LYS A 207 21.81 -15.34 -51.29
C LYS A 207 22.80 -14.97 -50.19
N CYS A 208 22.35 -14.23 -49.19
CA CYS A 208 23.06 -14.06 -47.92
C CYS A 208 22.74 -15.25 -46.99
N GLY A 209 23.55 -16.32 -47.03
CA GLY A 209 23.34 -17.50 -46.20
C GLY A 209 24.64 -17.99 -45.55
N GLY A 210 24.68 -18.04 -44.22
CA GLY A 210 25.74 -18.65 -43.42
C GLY A 210 25.70 -18.22 -41.95
N HIS A 211 25.18 -19.10 -41.10
CA HIS A 211 25.05 -19.03 -39.64
C HIS A 211 26.36 -18.66 -38.90
N LEU A 212 26.34 -17.65 -38.01
CA LEU A 212 27.27 -17.56 -36.86
C LEU A 212 26.81 -18.41 -35.66
N THR A 213 25.52 -18.78 -35.62
CA THR A 213 24.95 -19.66 -34.60
C THR A 213 25.23 -21.15 -34.85
N HIS A 214 25.55 -21.58 -36.08
CA HIS A 214 25.83 -23.01 -36.37
C HIS A 214 27.17 -23.41 -35.81
N GLU A 215 28.18 -22.53 -35.96
CA GLU A 215 29.53 -22.79 -35.46
C GLU A 215 29.54 -22.76 -33.93
N ASN A 216 28.76 -21.86 -33.31
CA ASN A 216 28.58 -21.81 -31.86
C ASN A 216 27.80 -23.02 -31.31
N VAL A 217 26.76 -23.47 -32.02
CA VAL A 217 26.00 -24.68 -31.66
C VAL A 217 26.83 -25.95 -31.88
N GLN A 218 27.64 -26.03 -32.95
CA GLN A 218 28.54 -27.15 -33.19
C GLN A 218 29.69 -27.20 -32.17
N ARG A 219 30.23 -26.04 -31.75
CA ARG A 219 31.17 -25.97 -30.62
C ARG A 219 30.52 -26.42 -29.31
N LYS A 220 29.31 -25.93 -28.99
CA LYS A 220 28.58 -26.27 -27.74
C LYS A 220 28.13 -27.75 -27.69
N GLN A 221 27.94 -28.40 -28.83
CA GLN A 221 27.57 -29.82 -28.93
C GLN A 221 28.79 -30.77 -28.88
N ALA A 222 30.00 -30.29 -29.18
CA ALA A 222 31.22 -31.10 -29.26
C ALA A 222 32.09 -31.09 -27.99
N ARG A 223 31.75 -30.26 -26.99
CA ARG A 223 32.50 -30.11 -25.73
C ARG A 223 32.10 -31.11 -24.66
N THR A 224 33.01 -31.39 -23.72
CA THR A 224 32.75 -32.20 -22.52
C THR A 224 32.00 -31.38 -21.46
N GLY A 225 31.43 -32.05 -20.45
CA GLY A 225 30.58 -31.39 -19.44
C GLY A 225 31.25 -30.25 -18.69
N GLU A 226 32.54 -30.41 -18.35
CA GLU A 226 33.32 -29.40 -17.61
C GLU A 226 33.56 -28.13 -18.45
N GLU A 227 33.85 -28.25 -19.75
CA GLU A 227 34.09 -27.12 -20.67
C GLU A 227 32.80 -26.33 -21.03
N ARG A 228 31.63 -26.84 -20.64
CA ARG A 228 30.31 -26.19 -20.79
C ARG A 228 29.93 -25.40 -19.54
N GLU A 229 30.34 -25.89 -18.37
CA GLU A 229 30.11 -25.23 -17.08
C GLU A 229 30.98 -23.96 -16.95
N GLU A 230 32.25 -24.00 -17.38
CA GLU A 230 33.16 -22.84 -17.36
C GLU A 230 32.68 -21.66 -18.22
N GLU A 231 32.03 -21.93 -19.37
CA GLU A 231 31.54 -20.88 -20.30
C GLU A 231 30.18 -20.29 -19.86
N GLU A 232 29.36 -21.06 -19.13
CA GLU A 232 28.16 -20.55 -18.44
C GLU A 232 28.53 -19.70 -17.22
N GLU A 233 29.62 -20.02 -16.52
CA GLU A 233 30.13 -19.26 -15.38
C GLU A 233 30.71 -17.89 -15.80
N GLU A 234 31.39 -17.80 -16.95
CA GLU A 234 31.85 -16.52 -17.53
C GLU A 234 30.67 -15.60 -17.92
N GLN A 235 29.60 -16.13 -18.52
CA GLN A 235 28.43 -15.32 -18.95
C GLN A 235 27.59 -14.79 -17.77
N ILE A 236 27.55 -15.53 -16.66
CA ILE A 236 26.87 -15.08 -15.44
C ILE A 236 27.65 -13.93 -14.78
N SER A 237 28.99 -13.95 -14.87
CA SER A 237 29.84 -12.92 -14.24
C SER A 237 29.79 -11.53 -14.92
N GLU A 238 29.50 -11.46 -16.23
CA GLU A 238 29.34 -10.18 -16.94
C GLU A 238 27.95 -9.54 -16.72
N SER A 239 26.94 -10.32 -16.31
CA SER A 239 25.55 -9.85 -16.19
C SER A 239 25.25 -9.17 -14.83
N GLU A 240 26.09 -9.36 -13.81
CA GLU A 240 25.82 -8.90 -12.43
C GLU A 240 26.58 -7.60 -12.04
N SER A 241 27.04 -6.80 -13.01
CA SER A 241 27.89 -5.62 -12.70
C SER A 241 27.50 -4.29 -13.35
N GLU A 242 26.22 -4.08 -13.67
CA GLU A 242 25.71 -2.75 -14.06
C GLU A 242 24.46 -2.34 -13.24
N ASP A 243 24.72 -1.63 -12.14
CA ASP A 243 23.97 -0.46 -11.61
C ASP A 243 22.42 -0.43 -11.69
N GLU A 244 21.73 -1.03 -10.71
CA GLU A 244 20.28 -0.80 -10.45
C GLU A 244 19.96 -0.23 -9.04
N GLU A 245 20.92 0.32 -8.29
CA GLU A 245 20.66 0.75 -6.89
C GLU A 245 20.39 2.26 -6.65
N ASN A 246 20.20 3.09 -7.69
CA ASN A 246 19.99 4.54 -7.46
C ASN A 246 18.85 5.18 -8.27
N GLU A 247 17.65 4.59 -8.25
CA GLU A 247 16.46 5.39 -8.57
C GLU A 247 16.14 6.35 -7.40
N ILE A 248 16.37 7.65 -7.62
CA ILE A 248 16.01 8.70 -6.66
C ILE A 248 14.48 8.80 -6.57
N ILE A 249 13.90 8.12 -5.57
CA ILE A 249 12.46 8.15 -5.28
C ILE A 249 12.03 9.61 -4.97
N TYR A 250 11.21 10.19 -5.85
CA TYR A 250 10.73 11.57 -5.76
C TYR A 250 9.79 11.77 -4.55
N ASN A 251 10.32 12.25 -3.42
CA ASN A 251 9.58 12.55 -2.18
C ASN A 251 9.58 14.07 -1.84
N PRO A 252 8.85 14.90 -2.61
CA PRO A 252 8.89 16.35 -2.47
C PRO A 252 8.30 16.88 -1.14
N LYS A 253 7.54 16.05 -0.40
CA LYS A 253 6.96 16.40 0.91
C LYS A 253 7.69 15.76 2.10
N ASN A 254 8.79 15.07 1.84
CA ASN A 254 9.61 14.37 2.85
C ASN A 254 8.75 13.54 3.84
N LEU A 255 7.75 12.87 3.28
CA LEU A 255 6.83 12.00 4.02
C LEU A 255 7.59 10.74 4.47
N PRO A 256 7.26 10.16 5.64
CA PRO A 256 7.83 8.89 6.06
C PRO A 256 7.56 7.83 4.98
N LEU A 257 8.55 6.98 4.72
CA LEU A 257 8.42 5.88 3.77
C LEU A 257 7.63 4.74 4.42
N GLY A 258 6.75 4.11 3.65
CA GLY A 258 6.07 2.91 4.05
C GLY A 258 7.02 1.71 4.10
N TRP A 259 6.47 0.55 4.42
CA TRP A 259 7.15 -0.73 4.32
C TRP A 259 7.45 -1.13 2.86
N ASP A 260 6.85 -0.41 1.90
CA ASP A 260 7.02 -0.52 0.45
C ASP A 260 8.13 0.40 -0.10
N GLY A 261 8.83 1.15 0.75
CA GLY A 261 9.85 2.11 0.34
C GLY A 261 9.30 3.36 -0.37
N LYS A 262 7.97 3.49 -0.52
CA LYS A 262 7.31 4.64 -1.17
C LYS A 262 6.78 5.63 -0.12
N PRO A 263 6.66 6.93 -0.44
CA PRO A 263 6.12 7.90 0.49
C PRO A 263 4.65 7.61 0.84
N ILE A 264 4.33 7.53 2.14
CA ILE A 264 2.97 7.23 2.60
C ILE A 264 1.99 8.31 2.10
N PRO A 265 0.77 7.94 1.65
CA PRO A 265 -0.23 8.92 1.20
C PRO A 265 -0.50 10.04 2.22
N TYR A 266 -0.60 11.28 1.73
CA TYR A 266 -0.70 12.48 2.59
C TYR A 266 -1.93 12.49 3.52
N TRP A 267 -3.06 11.94 3.06
CA TRP A 267 -4.27 11.83 3.87
C TRP A 267 -4.09 10.84 5.03
N LEU A 268 -3.37 9.74 4.81
CA LEU A 268 -3.08 8.73 5.83
C LEU A 268 -2.10 9.28 6.88
N TYR A 269 -1.12 10.07 6.41
CA TYR A 269 -0.21 10.84 7.27
C TYR A 269 -0.96 11.82 8.18
N LYS A 270 -2.01 12.48 7.68
CA LYS A 270 -2.88 13.38 8.44
C LYS A 270 -3.86 12.63 9.35
N LEU A 271 -4.47 11.55 8.89
CA LEU A 271 -5.45 10.75 9.62
C LEU A 271 -4.85 10.16 10.90
N HIS A 272 -3.65 9.57 10.81
CA HIS A 272 -2.97 9.01 11.97
C HIS A 272 -2.17 10.04 12.79
N GLY A 273 -2.27 11.33 12.46
CA GLY A 273 -1.60 12.40 13.19
C GLY A 273 -0.07 12.36 13.12
N LEU A 274 0.51 11.67 12.13
CA LEU A 274 1.98 11.58 11.94
C LEU A 274 2.60 12.95 11.60
N ASN A 275 1.77 13.93 11.24
CA ASN A 275 2.14 15.32 11.02
C ASN A 275 2.26 16.15 12.31
N ILE A 276 2.02 15.55 13.47
CA ILE A 276 2.12 16.20 14.77
C ILE A 276 3.40 15.69 15.44
N ASN A 277 4.30 16.63 15.72
CA ASN A 277 5.56 16.34 16.38
C ASN A 277 5.36 16.46 17.90
N TYR A 278 5.80 15.44 18.63
CA TYR A 278 5.87 15.43 20.09
C TYR A 278 7.32 15.32 20.52
N ASN A 279 7.74 16.11 21.50
CA ASN A 279 9.12 16.09 21.99
C ASN A 279 9.16 15.45 23.38
N CYS A 280 10.17 14.63 23.64
CA CYS A 280 10.41 14.05 24.96
C CYS A 280 11.79 14.49 25.48
N GLU A 281 11.80 15.26 26.57
CA GLU A 281 13.02 15.81 27.18
C GLU A 281 13.88 14.72 27.81
N ILE A 282 13.24 13.76 28.49
CA ILE A 282 13.88 12.58 29.10
C ILE A 282 14.66 11.75 28.06
N CYS A 283 14.24 11.76 26.80
CA CYS A 283 14.91 11.10 25.68
C CYS A 283 15.98 11.98 24.98
N GLY A 284 16.41 13.10 25.60
CA GLY A 284 17.35 14.05 25.00
C GLY A 284 16.69 14.99 23.99
N ASN A 285 15.47 15.46 24.26
CA ASN A 285 14.65 16.27 23.36
C ASN A 285 14.39 15.62 22.00
N TYR A 286 14.31 14.29 21.96
CA TYR A 286 14.01 13.57 20.74
C TYR A 286 12.56 13.79 20.30
N THR A 287 12.38 14.04 19.00
CA THR A 287 11.07 14.29 18.39
C THR A 287 10.47 12.99 17.86
N TYR A 288 9.27 12.67 18.33
CA TYR A 288 8.44 11.57 17.84
C TYR A 288 7.34 12.10 16.92
N ARG A 289 7.11 11.39 15.81
CA ARG A 289 6.07 11.71 14.84
C ARG A 289 4.79 10.92 15.15
N GLY A 290 3.79 11.64 15.60
CA GLY A 290 2.44 11.16 15.84
C GLY A 290 2.18 10.54 17.22
N PRO A 291 0.90 10.52 17.66
CA PRO A 291 0.54 10.17 19.04
C PRO A 291 0.85 8.72 19.39
N LYS A 292 0.65 7.78 18.46
CA LYS A 292 0.85 6.34 18.71
C LYS A 292 2.32 5.99 18.93
N ALA A 293 3.21 6.55 18.11
CA ALA A 293 4.66 6.40 18.31
C ALA A 293 5.08 7.03 19.64
N PHE A 294 4.52 8.20 19.96
CA PHE A 294 4.74 8.86 21.24
C PHE A 294 4.13 8.14 22.45
N GLN A 295 3.12 7.30 22.32
CA GLN A 295 2.69 6.47 23.47
C GLN A 295 3.59 5.24 23.63
N ARG A 296 4.01 4.64 22.51
CA ARG A 296 4.88 3.46 22.54
C ARG A 296 6.26 3.77 23.11
N HIS A 297 6.79 4.97 22.89
CA HIS A 297 8.15 5.30 23.32
C HIS A 297 8.39 5.20 24.83
N PHE A 298 7.36 5.34 25.67
CA PHE A 298 7.49 5.18 27.13
C PHE A 298 7.97 3.77 27.53
N ALA A 299 7.65 2.76 26.73
CA ALA A 299 8.09 1.38 26.93
C ALA A 299 9.36 1.03 26.13
N GLU A 300 9.86 1.95 25.29
CA GLU A 300 11.06 1.71 24.49
C GLU A 300 12.33 1.87 25.31
N TRP A 301 13.39 1.18 24.89
CA TRP A 301 14.67 1.15 25.59
C TRP A 301 15.27 2.55 25.82
N ARG A 302 15.12 3.48 24.86
CA ARG A 302 15.67 4.84 24.97
C ARG A 302 15.07 5.60 26.14
N HIS A 303 13.74 5.55 26.30
CA HIS A 303 13.07 6.22 27.41
C HIS A 303 13.37 5.53 28.74
N ALA A 304 13.37 4.19 28.76
CA ALA A 304 13.76 3.43 29.95
C ALA A 304 15.20 3.74 30.40
N HIS A 305 16.11 3.92 29.44
CA HIS A 305 17.49 4.31 29.71
C HIS A 305 17.59 5.74 30.26
N GLY A 306 16.86 6.70 29.67
CA GLY A 306 16.76 8.06 30.19
C GLY A 306 16.26 8.10 31.65
N MET A 307 15.20 7.35 31.95
CA MET A 307 14.66 7.19 33.31
C MET A 307 15.69 6.54 34.25
N ARG A 308 16.44 5.54 33.79
CA ARG A 308 17.51 4.90 34.56
C ARG A 308 18.65 5.87 34.88
N CYS A 309 19.03 6.75 33.94
CA CYS A 309 20.04 7.79 34.17
C CYS A 309 19.58 8.82 35.22
N LEU A 310 18.28 9.07 35.32
CA LEU A 310 17.67 9.89 36.38
C LEU A 310 17.52 9.16 37.73
N GLY A 311 17.80 7.85 37.77
CA GLY A 311 17.61 7.02 38.97
C GLY A 311 16.13 6.72 39.29
N ILE A 312 15.24 6.87 38.32
CA ILE A 312 13.80 6.65 38.46
C ILE A 312 13.42 5.30 37.84
N PRO A 313 12.69 4.42 38.54
CA PRO A 313 12.23 3.16 37.95
C PRO A 313 11.15 3.41 36.89
N ASN A 314 11.34 2.87 35.69
CA ASN A 314 10.36 2.97 34.60
C ASN A 314 9.12 2.10 34.90
N THR A 315 8.10 2.72 35.52
CA THR A 315 6.85 2.09 35.92
C THR A 315 5.67 2.85 35.32
N ALA A 316 4.49 2.24 35.27
CA ALA A 316 3.29 2.83 34.67
C ALA A 316 2.88 4.19 35.29
N HIS A 317 3.33 4.50 36.52
CA HIS A 317 3.11 5.80 37.16
C HIS A 317 3.73 6.97 36.40
N PHE A 318 4.77 6.72 35.60
CA PHE A 318 5.47 7.73 34.81
C PHE A 318 5.02 7.78 33.34
N ALA A 319 3.92 7.09 33.00
CA ALA A 319 3.33 7.21 31.67
C ALA A 319 2.90 8.67 31.39
N ASN A 320 3.18 9.16 30.19
CA ASN A 320 2.92 10.55 29.75
C ASN A 320 3.78 11.64 30.41
N VAL A 321 4.76 11.30 31.25
CA VAL A 321 5.69 12.28 31.83
C VAL A 321 6.87 12.49 30.90
N THR A 322 7.05 13.71 30.39
CA THR A 322 8.03 14.01 29.34
C THR A 322 9.14 14.93 29.81
N GLN A 323 8.83 15.80 30.77
CA GLN A 323 9.77 16.75 31.36
C GLN A 323 10.54 16.09 32.50
N ILE A 324 11.83 16.43 32.61
CA ILE A 324 12.69 15.84 33.64
C ILE A 324 12.27 16.32 35.04
N GLU A 325 11.93 17.61 35.16
CA GLU A 325 11.53 18.25 36.42
C GLU A 325 10.27 17.61 37.02
N ASP A 326 9.28 17.33 36.17
CA ASP A 326 8.03 16.66 36.55
C ASP A 326 8.28 15.21 37.01
N ALA A 327 9.13 14.48 36.30
CA ALA A 327 9.48 13.10 36.63
C ALA A 327 10.15 13.01 38.01
N VAL A 328 11.11 13.88 38.29
CA VAL A 328 11.82 13.94 39.58
C VAL A 328 10.86 14.33 40.70
N SER A 329 9.98 15.32 40.47
CA SER A 329 8.99 15.77 41.44
C SER A 329 7.97 14.67 41.78
N LEU A 330 7.50 13.93 40.77
CA LEU A 330 6.59 12.81 40.94
C LEU A 330 7.26 11.66 41.71
N TRP A 331 8.53 11.36 41.38
CA TRP A 331 9.29 10.33 42.08
C TRP A 331 9.51 10.67 43.55
N ALA A 332 9.82 11.93 43.87
CA ALA A 332 9.95 12.38 45.26
C ALA A 332 8.66 12.17 46.06
N LYS A 333 7.50 12.52 45.49
CA LYS A 333 6.18 12.29 46.09
C LYS A 333 5.90 10.80 46.31
N LEU A 334 6.12 9.97 45.29
CA LEU A 334 5.91 8.52 45.38
C LEU A 334 6.83 7.87 46.42
N LYS A 335 8.06 8.33 46.54
CA LYS A 335 9.00 7.85 47.55
C LYS A 335 8.56 8.21 48.95
N GLN A 336 8.04 9.42 49.16
CA GLN A 336 7.49 9.85 50.45
C GLN A 336 6.25 9.04 50.82
N GLN A 337 5.33 8.84 49.87
CA GLN A 337 4.12 8.05 50.11
C GLN A 337 4.43 6.58 50.43
N LYS A 338 5.35 5.95 49.68
CA LYS A 338 5.80 4.59 49.98
C LYS A 338 6.54 4.51 51.32
N ALA A 339 7.28 5.55 51.71
CA ALA A 339 7.96 5.59 53.00
C ALA A 339 6.97 5.72 54.18
N SER A 340 5.85 6.43 53.99
CA SER A 340 4.78 6.52 54.99
C SER A 340 3.91 5.26 55.06
N GLU A 341 3.71 4.55 53.95
CA GLU A 341 2.96 3.29 53.92
C GLU A 341 3.78 2.08 54.39
N ARG A 342 5.12 2.21 54.41
CA ARG A 342 6.01 1.16 54.86
C ARG A 342 6.02 1.11 56.38
N TRP A 343 5.39 0.08 56.94
CA TRP A 343 5.41 -0.25 58.37
C TRP A 343 6.84 -0.23 58.93
N GLN A 344 7.07 0.59 59.95
CA GLN A 344 8.35 0.72 60.62
C GLN A 344 8.32 0.02 61.99
N PRO A 345 8.88 -1.21 62.12
CA PRO A 345 8.83 -1.98 63.37
C PRO A 345 9.35 -1.21 64.59
N ASP A 346 10.42 -0.43 64.42
CA ASP A 346 11.05 0.30 65.53
C ASP A 346 10.14 1.34 66.19
N THR A 347 9.21 1.92 65.42
CA THR A 347 8.30 2.99 65.86
C THR A 347 6.85 2.54 65.99
N GLU A 348 6.42 1.54 65.23
CA GLU A 348 5.03 1.09 65.14
C GLU A 348 4.78 -0.27 65.82
N GLU A 349 5.83 -1.04 66.14
CA GLU A 349 5.69 -2.27 66.95
C GLU A 349 5.71 -1.91 68.44
N GLU A 350 4.65 -2.26 69.14
CA GLU A 350 4.46 -1.97 70.56
C GLU A 350 4.83 -3.19 71.42
N TYR A 351 5.60 -2.96 72.48
CA TYR A 351 5.99 -3.93 73.49
C TYR A 351 5.46 -3.49 74.85
N GLU A 352 5.00 -4.46 75.64
CA GLU A 352 4.56 -4.25 77.02
C GLU A 352 5.70 -4.59 77.99
N ASP A 353 5.98 -3.69 78.93
CA ASP A 353 6.97 -3.92 79.98
C ASP A 353 6.42 -4.79 81.13
N SER A 354 7.30 -5.16 82.08
CA SER A 354 6.94 -5.96 83.26
C SER A 354 5.93 -5.27 84.20
N SER A 355 5.71 -3.96 84.02
CA SER A 355 4.79 -3.11 84.77
C SER A 355 3.49 -2.80 84.01
N GLY A 356 3.32 -3.34 82.79
CA GLY A 356 2.15 -3.15 81.95
C GLY A 356 2.13 -1.85 81.12
N ASN A 357 3.24 -1.12 81.02
CA ASN A 357 3.33 0.06 80.15
C ASN A 357 3.66 -0.35 78.73
N VAL A 358 2.93 0.25 77.78
CA VAL A 358 3.13 0.02 76.35
C VAL A 358 4.11 1.06 75.79
N VAL A 359 5.21 0.59 75.22
CA VAL A 359 6.24 1.43 74.60
C VAL A 359 6.59 0.88 73.22
N ASN A 360 7.01 1.74 72.29
CA ASN A 360 7.49 1.25 71.00
C ASN A 360 8.79 0.43 71.16
N LYS A 361 9.03 -0.48 70.21
CA LYS A 361 10.17 -1.40 70.22
C LYS A 361 11.51 -0.71 70.45
N LYS A 362 11.76 0.41 69.79
CA LYS A 362 13.02 1.14 69.94
C LYS A 362 13.23 1.63 71.36
N THR A 363 12.19 2.21 71.96
CA THR A 363 12.24 2.68 73.35
C THR A 363 12.39 1.50 74.31
N TYR A 364 11.69 0.39 74.05
CA TYR A 364 11.83 -0.83 74.82
C TYR A 364 13.27 -1.39 74.77
N GLU A 365 13.87 -1.50 73.59
CA GLU A 365 15.25 -1.98 73.44
C GLU A 365 16.27 -1.05 74.09
N ASP A 366 16.08 0.27 73.97
CA ASP A 366 16.96 1.27 74.59
C ASP A 366 16.85 1.23 76.12
N LEU A 367 15.63 1.14 76.68
CA LEU A 367 15.42 0.98 78.12
C LEU A 367 15.98 -0.36 78.63
N LYS A 368 15.85 -1.43 77.84
CA LYS A 368 16.43 -2.75 78.15
C LYS A 368 17.95 -2.70 78.20
N ARG A 369 18.59 -2.01 77.25
CA ARG A 369 20.05 -1.81 77.24
C ARG A 369 20.55 -0.95 78.40
N GLN A 370 19.73 -0.02 78.87
CA GLN A 370 20.01 0.82 80.04
C GLN A 370 19.70 0.11 81.38
N GLY A 371 19.06 -1.07 81.35
CA GLY A 371 18.69 -1.83 82.55
C GLY A 371 17.48 -1.25 83.30
N LEU A 372 16.58 -0.55 82.61
CA LEU A 372 15.45 0.18 83.17
C LEU A 372 14.08 -0.52 82.99
N LEU A 373 14.06 -1.80 82.57
CA LEU A 373 12.84 -2.61 82.31
C LEU A 373 12.77 -3.88 83.15
#